data_AF-A0A954R5C5-F1
#
_entry.id   AF-A0A954R5C5-F1
#
_cell.length_a   1.000
_cell.length_b   1.000
_cell.length_c   1.000
_cell.angle_alpha   90.00
_cell.angle_beta   90.00
_cell.angle_gamma   90.00
#
_symmetry.space_group_name_H-M   'P 1'
#
loop_
_entity.id
_entity.type
_entity.pdbx_description
1 polymer ?
#
loop_
_entity_poly.entity_id
_entity_poly.type
_entity_poly.pdbx_seq_one_letter_code
_entity_poly.pdbx_strand_id
1 'polypeptide(L)'
;MGQAADSSDAEWQAPDQLIDAEVAKELGEGRADSMEGDGAVETNGGASGHISERLAGIVYYRPLLWLSLAVIVGVKLQTFAGWLTNLSPLAWLCSVALALVSAVAFHRRGFTLGAAGVAVLAALLFGGYCARLQVPARSDSLSSLATRKAEPIALRGIIASAAVWKPNPHHRSSDANSEAWQTQWDVRCTQLRDGRDWRAIDALGRLTIDGRIDDLFPGDRV
;
A
#
# COMPACT_ATOMS: atom_id res chain seq x y z
N MET A 1 45.23 -33.74 -29.78
CA MET A 1 45.99 -32.48 -29.89
C MET A 1 44.98 -31.34 -30.00
N GLY A 2 44.89 -30.51 -28.97
CA GLY A 2 43.97 -29.36 -28.90
C GLY A 2 44.04 -28.78 -27.50
N GLN A 3 44.69 -27.62 -27.39
CA GLN A 3 45.22 -27.01 -26.17
C GLN A 3 44.17 -26.67 -25.10
N ALA A 4 44.59 -26.86 -23.85
CA ALA A 4 44.00 -26.31 -22.65
C ALA A 4 44.14 -24.78 -22.65
N ALA A 5 43.03 -24.09 -22.39
CA ALA A 5 43.02 -22.67 -22.05
C ALA A 5 42.88 -22.56 -20.52
N ASP A 6 43.95 -22.02 -19.95
CA ASP A 6 44.20 -21.68 -18.55
C ASP A 6 43.21 -20.58 -18.12
N SER A 7 42.29 -20.91 -17.20
CA SER A 7 41.35 -19.95 -16.64
C SER A 7 41.98 -19.30 -15.41
N SER A 8 42.43 -18.06 -15.59
CA SER A 8 42.89 -17.15 -14.54
C SER A 8 41.89 -17.05 -13.37
N ASP A 9 42.33 -17.48 -12.21
CA ASP A 9 41.71 -17.26 -10.90
C ASP A 9 41.71 -15.75 -10.58
N ALA A 10 40.63 -15.07 -10.97
CA ALA A 10 40.31 -13.76 -10.44
C ALA A 10 39.58 -13.96 -9.11
N GLU A 11 40.35 -14.03 -8.03
CA GLU A 11 39.88 -14.05 -6.65
C GLU A 11 39.08 -12.78 -6.37
N TRP A 12 37.75 -12.89 -6.48
CA TRP A 12 36.78 -11.85 -6.14
C TRP A 12 36.80 -11.63 -4.63
N GLN A 13 37.63 -10.68 -4.16
CA GLN A 13 37.52 -10.17 -2.81
C GLN A 13 36.24 -9.34 -2.69
N ALA A 14 35.36 -9.78 -1.79
CA ALA A 14 34.08 -9.13 -1.54
C ALA A 14 34.30 -7.67 -1.04
N PRO A 15 33.56 -6.69 -1.57
CA PRO A 15 33.71 -5.27 -1.23
C PRO A 15 33.40 -4.94 0.25
N ASP A 16 32.89 -5.90 1.00
CA ASP A 16 32.42 -5.72 2.37
C ASP A 16 33.58 -5.65 3.39
N GLN A 17 34.78 -6.14 3.03
CA GLN A 17 35.94 -6.16 3.95
C GLN A 17 36.80 -4.90 3.93
N LEU A 18 36.60 -3.99 2.96
CA LEU A 18 37.39 -2.75 2.87
C LEU A 18 36.86 -1.64 3.80
N ILE A 19 35.59 -1.70 4.20
CA ILE A 19 34.97 -0.65 5.03
C ILE A 19 35.37 -0.79 6.51
N ASP A 20 35.59 -2.02 6.99
CA ASP A 20 35.87 -2.25 8.42
C ASP A 20 37.30 -1.87 8.83
N ALA A 21 38.27 -1.91 7.89
CA ALA A 21 39.66 -1.55 8.17
C ALA A 21 39.88 -0.03 8.30
N GLU A 22 39.12 0.79 7.56
CA GLU A 22 39.25 2.25 7.60
C GLU A 22 38.61 2.82 8.88
N VAL A 23 37.47 2.26 9.32
CA VAL A 23 36.75 2.69 10.53
C VAL A 23 37.50 2.33 11.81
N ALA A 24 38.23 1.20 11.82
CA ALA A 24 39.05 0.82 12.98
C ALA A 24 40.26 1.76 13.19
N LYS A 25 40.73 2.44 12.14
CA LYS A 25 41.90 3.33 12.23
C LYS A 25 41.55 4.70 12.82
N GLU A 26 40.35 5.22 12.61
CA GLU A 26 39.92 6.51 13.18
C GLU A 26 39.52 6.43 14.66
N LEU A 27 39.15 5.25 15.17
CA LEU A 27 38.72 5.09 16.56
C LEU A 27 39.88 4.90 17.57
N GLY A 28 41.13 4.81 17.11
CA GLY A 28 42.30 4.48 17.94
C GLY A 28 43.12 5.66 18.48
N GLU A 29 43.08 6.84 17.87
CA GLU A 29 44.09 7.91 18.15
C GLU A 29 43.60 9.07 19.03
N GLY A 30 42.37 9.03 19.53
CA GLY A 30 41.74 10.21 20.15
C GLY A 30 41.46 10.13 21.66
N ARG A 31 42.23 9.42 22.50
CA ARG A 31 41.91 9.40 23.95
C ARG A 31 43.07 9.07 24.89
N ALA A 32 43.99 10.00 25.05
CA ALA A 32 44.78 10.14 26.27
C ALA A 32 45.29 11.57 26.38
N ASP A 33 44.52 12.44 27.03
CA ASP A 33 45.02 13.51 27.92
C ASP A 33 43.90 14.49 28.24
N SER A 34 43.36 14.36 29.46
CA SER A 34 43.06 15.48 30.35
C SER A 34 42.49 14.93 31.63
N MET A 35 43.40 14.81 32.60
CA MET A 35 43.10 14.74 34.01
C MET A 35 42.54 16.09 34.49
N GLU A 36 41.59 15.98 35.41
CA GLU A 36 41.50 16.81 36.62
C GLU A 36 40.91 18.22 36.47
N GLY A 37 39.63 18.29 36.85
CA GLY A 37 38.86 19.52 37.00
C GLY A 37 37.61 19.22 37.83
N ASP A 38 37.83 19.04 39.13
CA ASP A 38 36.79 19.00 40.16
C ASP A 38 36.08 20.36 40.18
N GLY A 39 34.76 20.39 39.97
CA GLY A 39 34.03 21.65 40.01
C GLY A 39 32.67 21.64 39.33
N ALA A 40 31.64 21.81 40.17
CA ALA A 40 30.32 22.33 39.85
C ALA A 40 29.34 21.41 39.11
N VAL A 41 28.51 20.79 39.95
CA VAL A 41 27.08 20.54 39.74
C VAL A 41 26.43 21.68 38.94
N GLU A 42 26.29 21.49 37.65
CA GLU A 42 25.29 22.12 36.80
C GLU A 42 25.22 21.29 35.52
N THR A 43 24.01 20.84 35.13
CA THR A 43 23.56 20.58 33.74
C THR A 43 22.45 19.51 33.65
N ASN A 44 21.27 19.80 34.25
CA ASN A 44 20.03 19.13 33.82
C ASN A 44 19.33 19.86 32.65
N GLY A 45 20.01 20.82 31.99
CA GLY A 45 19.45 21.63 30.90
C GLY A 45 19.94 21.29 29.48
N GLY A 46 20.91 20.37 29.30
CA GLY A 46 21.59 20.15 28.02
C GLY A 46 21.00 19.07 27.10
N ALA A 47 20.15 18.18 27.61
CA ALA A 47 19.67 17.03 26.85
C ALA A 47 18.65 17.39 25.75
N SER A 48 17.86 18.45 25.95
CA SER A 48 16.82 18.87 25.01
C SER A 48 17.37 19.61 23.78
N GLY A 49 18.51 20.33 23.91
CA GLY A 49 19.15 21.05 22.81
C GLY A 49 19.78 20.12 21.76
N HIS A 50 20.39 19.02 22.20
CA HIS A 50 21.01 18.07 21.26
C HIS A 50 20.00 17.32 20.38
N ILE A 51 18.77 17.13 20.85
CA ILE A 51 17.73 16.42 20.09
C ILE A 51 17.19 17.30 18.96
N SER A 52 16.96 18.60 19.22
CA SER A 52 16.45 19.54 18.21
C SER A 52 17.45 19.77 17.08
N GLU A 53 18.75 19.89 17.38
CA GLU A 53 19.81 20.05 16.37
C GLU A 53 19.95 18.81 15.48
N ARG A 54 19.92 17.60 16.06
CA ARG A 54 19.97 16.35 15.29
C ARG A 54 18.73 16.19 14.40
N LEU A 55 17.55 16.56 14.89
CA LEU A 55 16.31 16.54 14.11
C LEU A 55 16.36 17.54 12.95
N ALA A 56 16.84 18.77 13.17
CA ALA A 56 16.99 19.77 12.12
C ALA A 56 17.91 19.28 11.00
N GLY A 57 19.04 18.65 11.34
CA GLY A 57 19.92 18.02 10.36
C GLY A 57 19.21 16.95 9.53
N ILE A 58 18.53 16.00 10.17
CA ILE A 58 17.80 14.93 9.47
C ILE A 58 16.72 15.48 8.53
N VAL A 59 15.99 16.51 8.97
CA VAL A 59 14.98 17.19 8.15
C VAL A 59 15.59 17.81 6.90
N TYR A 60 16.76 18.42 7.04
CA TYR A 60 17.44 19.06 5.93
C TYR A 60 18.06 18.06 4.94
N TYR A 61 18.68 16.98 5.42
CA TYR A 61 19.36 16.01 4.55
C TYR A 61 18.42 15.07 3.79
N ARG A 62 17.19 14.85 4.28
CA ARG A 62 16.26 13.86 3.71
C ARG A 62 14.84 14.40 3.49
N PRO A 63 14.66 15.44 2.66
CA PRO A 63 13.33 16.02 2.40
C PRO A 63 12.34 15.01 1.81
N LEU A 64 12.83 14.06 1.00
CA LEU A 64 12.01 13.01 0.40
C LEU A 64 11.39 12.07 1.44
N LEU A 65 12.05 11.85 2.59
CA LEU A 65 11.55 10.99 3.66
C LEU A 65 10.32 11.62 4.34
N TRP A 66 10.35 12.93 4.54
CA TRP A 66 9.22 13.66 5.12
C TRP A 66 8.02 13.72 4.16
N LEU A 67 8.29 13.88 2.87
CA LEU A 67 7.24 13.85 1.85
C LEU A 67 6.60 12.46 1.75
N SER A 68 7.39 11.38 1.78
CA SER A 68 6.85 10.02 1.74
C SER A 68 6.04 9.70 2.99
N LEU A 69 6.51 10.10 4.18
CA LEU A 69 5.76 9.97 5.43
C LEU A 69 4.44 10.74 5.37
N ALA A 70 4.45 11.98 4.86
CA ALA A 70 3.25 12.78 4.67
C ALA A 70 2.25 12.10 3.72
N VAL A 71 2.71 11.51 2.62
CA VAL A 71 1.84 10.73 1.71
C VAL A 71 1.22 9.53 2.44
N ILE A 72 2.00 8.76 3.20
CA ILE A 72 1.52 7.60 3.97
C ILE A 72 0.46 8.03 5.01
N VAL A 73 0.72 9.12 5.73
CA VAL A 73 -0.24 9.69 6.69
C VAL A 73 -1.50 10.15 5.98
N GLY A 74 -1.39 10.77 4.81
CA GLY A 74 -2.52 11.19 3.98
C GLY A 74 -3.42 10.02 3.56
N VAL A 75 -2.82 8.88 3.18
CA VAL A 75 -3.54 7.65 2.86
C VAL A 75 -4.34 7.15 4.07
N LYS A 76 -3.73 7.12 5.25
CA LYS A 76 -4.41 6.68 6.49
C LYS A 76 -5.48 7.67 6.95
N LEU A 77 -5.22 8.97 6.82
CA LEU A 77 -6.18 10.01 7.17
C LEU A 77 -7.47 9.88 6.34
N GLN A 78 -7.35 9.58 5.05
CA GLN A 78 -8.51 9.33 4.18
C GLN A 78 -9.35 8.13 4.65
N THR A 79 -8.71 7.06 5.13
CA THR A 79 -9.43 5.89 5.66
C THR A 79 -10.14 6.17 6.98
N PHE A 80 -9.58 7.04 7.81
CA PHE A 80 -10.17 7.43 9.10
C PHE A 80 -11.28 8.48 8.93
N ALA A 81 -11.03 9.50 8.10
CA ALA A 81 -11.93 10.61 7.84
C ALA A 81 -12.84 10.31 6.63
N GLY A 82 -13.74 9.32 6.78
CA GLY A 82 -14.64 8.87 5.71
C GLY A 82 -15.45 9.97 5.03
N TRP A 83 -15.70 11.10 5.69
CA TRP A 83 -16.38 12.27 5.11
C TRP A 83 -15.62 12.90 3.93
N LEU A 84 -14.28 12.81 3.90
CA LEU A 84 -13.45 13.31 2.80
C LEU A 84 -13.65 12.50 1.49
N THR A 85 -14.26 11.31 1.57
CA THR A 85 -14.56 10.50 0.38
C THR A 85 -15.67 11.10 -0.49
N ASN A 86 -16.50 11.99 0.05
CA ASN A 86 -17.62 12.59 -0.68
C ASN A 86 -17.22 13.76 -1.58
N LEU A 87 -16.01 14.31 -1.42
CA LEU A 87 -15.49 15.36 -2.30
C LEU A 87 -15.37 14.87 -3.74
N SER A 88 -15.62 15.72 -4.73
CA SER A 88 -15.42 15.35 -6.14
C SER A 88 -13.92 15.14 -6.44
N PRO A 89 -13.54 14.27 -7.40
CA PRO A 89 -12.14 14.11 -7.81
C PRO A 89 -11.50 15.43 -8.27
N LEU A 90 -12.29 16.29 -8.93
CA LEU A 90 -11.85 17.62 -9.33
C LEU A 90 -11.54 18.52 -8.12
N ALA A 91 -12.36 18.49 -7.07
CA ALA A 91 -12.10 19.27 -5.86
C ALA A 91 -10.79 18.86 -5.17
N TRP A 92 -10.46 17.57 -5.20
CA TRP A 92 -9.17 17.06 -4.71
C TRP A 92 -7.99 17.63 -5.54
N LEU A 93 -8.06 17.54 -6.87
CA LEU A 93 -7.02 18.06 -7.75
C LEU A 93 -6.84 19.57 -7.60
N CYS A 94 -7.94 20.33 -7.51
CA CYS A 94 -7.89 21.78 -7.26
C CYS A 94 -7.23 22.09 -5.91
N SER A 95 -7.51 21.32 -4.86
CA SER A 95 -6.91 21.52 -3.53
C SER A 95 -5.41 21.24 -3.53
N VAL A 96 -4.97 20.16 -4.19
CA VAL A 96 -3.54 19.83 -4.35
C VAL A 96 -2.83 20.92 -5.18
N ALA A 97 -3.42 21.33 -6.30
CA ALA A 97 -2.87 22.36 -7.17
C ALA A 97 -2.75 23.70 -6.44
N LEU A 98 -3.79 24.11 -5.71
CA LEU A 98 -3.78 25.34 -4.91
C LEU A 98 -2.68 25.31 -3.85
N ALA A 99 -2.54 24.19 -3.12
CA ALA A 99 -1.47 24.02 -2.14
C ALA A 99 -0.08 24.13 -2.78
N LEU A 100 0.16 23.49 -3.92
CA LEU A 100 1.44 23.60 -4.63
C LEU A 100 1.73 25.03 -5.10
N VAL A 101 0.74 25.73 -5.68
CA VAL A 101 0.89 27.13 -6.09
C VAL A 101 1.20 28.03 -4.90
N SER A 102 0.50 27.83 -3.78
CA SER A 102 0.76 28.57 -2.53
C SER A 102 2.16 28.28 -1.97
N ALA A 103 2.63 27.03 -2.01
CA ALA A 103 3.98 26.68 -1.56
C ALA A 103 5.05 27.39 -2.39
N VAL A 104 4.91 27.41 -3.72
CA VAL A 104 5.81 28.13 -4.63
C VAL A 104 5.75 29.64 -4.37
N ALA A 105 4.56 30.21 -4.16
CA ALA A 105 4.38 31.62 -3.88
C ALA A 105 5.05 32.04 -2.55
N PHE A 106 4.93 31.22 -1.49
CA PHE A 106 5.60 31.47 -0.22
C PHE A 106 7.12 31.34 -0.34
N HIS A 107 7.60 30.34 -1.09
CA HIS A 107 9.03 30.16 -1.33
C HIS A 107 9.64 31.37 -2.04
N ARG A 108 8.98 31.87 -3.10
CA ARG A 108 9.40 33.07 -3.83
C ARG A 108 9.42 34.34 -2.99
N ARG A 109 8.63 34.41 -1.91
CA ARG A 109 8.58 35.53 -0.98
C ARG A 109 9.56 35.39 0.20
N GLY A 110 10.39 34.35 0.23
CA GLY A 110 11.36 34.11 1.31
C GLY A 110 10.78 33.45 2.56
N PHE A 111 9.49 33.09 2.57
CA PHE A 111 8.85 32.38 3.69
C PHE A 111 9.12 30.88 3.59
N THR A 112 10.37 30.46 3.83
CA THR A 112 10.80 29.06 3.67
C THR A 112 10.04 28.08 4.57
N LEU A 113 9.82 28.44 5.84
CA LEU A 113 9.02 27.63 6.79
C LEU A 113 7.56 27.48 6.33
N GLY A 114 6.95 28.58 5.85
CA GLY A 114 5.58 28.55 5.33
C GLY A 114 5.46 27.70 4.07
N ALA A 115 6.41 27.84 3.14
CA ALA A 115 6.48 27.04 1.93
C ALA A 115 6.61 25.54 2.25
N ALA A 116 7.47 25.18 3.21
CA ALA A 116 7.64 23.79 3.64
C ALA A 116 6.35 23.21 4.25
N GLY A 117 5.68 23.96 5.14
CA GLY A 117 4.41 23.53 5.73
C GLY A 117 3.32 23.30 4.68
N VAL A 118 3.20 24.19 3.70
CA VAL A 118 2.23 24.05 2.60
C VAL A 118 2.61 22.89 1.66
N ALA A 119 3.90 22.64 1.41
CA ALA A 119 4.33 21.49 0.63
C ALA A 119 3.99 20.16 1.32
N VAL A 120 4.16 20.07 2.63
CA VAL A 120 3.72 18.90 3.42
C VAL A 120 2.21 18.71 3.34
N LEU A 121 1.43 19.80 3.42
CA LEU A 121 -0.02 19.75 3.22
C LEU A 121 -0.40 19.24 1.83
N ALA A 122 0.29 19.71 0.78
CA ALA A 122 0.07 19.23 -0.58
C ALA A 122 0.36 17.72 -0.71
N ALA A 123 1.43 17.24 -0.07
CA ALA A 123 1.78 15.81 -0.05
C ALA A 123 0.74 14.96 0.71
N LEU A 124 0.22 15.46 1.85
CA LEU A 124 -0.88 14.82 2.58
C LEU A 124 -2.14 14.70 1.71
N LEU A 125 -2.52 15.80 1.05
CA LEU A 125 -3.69 15.82 0.17
C LEU A 125 -3.51 14.89 -1.04
N PHE A 126 -2.31 14.87 -1.62
CA PHE A 126 -1.98 13.97 -2.72
C PHE A 126 -2.06 12.49 -2.29
N GLY A 127 -1.54 12.15 -1.11
CA GLY A 127 -1.69 10.81 -0.53
C GLY A 127 -3.16 10.40 -0.35
N GLY A 128 -4.00 11.31 0.16
CA GLY A 128 -5.45 11.07 0.26
C GLY A 128 -6.14 10.86 -1.10
N TYR A 129 -5.73 11.62 -2.13
CA TYR A 129 -6.20 11.43 -3.50
C TYR A 129 -5.76 10.07 -4.08
N CYS A 130 -4.51 9.66 -3.89
CA CYS A 130 -4.04 8.34 -4.31
C CYS A 130 -4.79 7.21 -3.61
N ALA A 131 -5.04 7.33 -2.31
CA ALA A 131 -5.84 6.36 -1.56
C ALA A 131 -7.25 6.22 -2.15
N ARG A 132 -7.87 7.33 -2.55
CA ARG A 132 -9.18 7.33 -3.20
C ARG A 132 -9.17 6.56 -4.51
N LEU A 133 -8.14 6.71 -5.34
CA LEU A 133 -8.00 5.96 -6.60
C LEU A 133 -7.82 4.46 -6.36
N GLN A 134 -7.28 4.07 -5.20
CA GLN A 134 -7.14 2.67 -4.79
C GLN A 134 -8.41 2.10 -4.17
N VAL A 135 -9.37 2.92 -3.74
CA VAL A 135 -10.68 2.42 -3.30
C VAL A 135 -11.37 1.86 -4.55
N PRO A 136 -11.62 0.53 -4.62
CA PRO A 136 -12.38 -0.04 -5.72
C PRO A 136 -13.70 0.72 -5.84
N ALA A 137 -14.19 0.94 -7.06
CA ALA A 137 -15.49 1.54 -7.25
C ALA A 137 -16.48 0.85 -6.29
N ARG A 138 -17.16 1.62 -5.43
CA ARG A 138 -18.08 1.17 -4.38
C ARG A 138 -19.29 0.34 -4.91
N SER A 139 -19.26 -0.08 -6.17
CA SER A 139 -20.30 -0.88 -6.81
C SER A 139 -20.32 -2.33 -6.36
N ASP A 140 -19.34 -2.80 -5.58
CA ASP A 140 -19.36 -4.17 -5.05
C ASP A 140 -19.30 -4.19 -3.51
N SER A 141 -20.47 -4.38 -2.91
CA SER A 141 -20.65 -4.52 -1.47
C SER A 141 -19.87 -5.72 -0.90
N LEU A 142 -19.54 -6.72 -1.72
CA LEU A 142 -18.78 -7.90 -1.30
C LEU A 142 -17.34 -7.55 -0.93
N SER A 143 -16.75 -6.52 -1.54
CA SER A 143 -15.35 -6.14 -1.25
C SER A 143 -15.10 -5.81 0.23
N SER A 144 -16.11 -5.27 0.91
CA SER A 144 -16.05 -4.96 2.34
C SER A 144 -16.22 -6.17 3.25
N LEU A 145 -16.77 -7.27 2.72
CA LEU A 145 -17.12 -8.50 3.43
C LEU A 145 -16.19 -9.67 3.06
N ALA A 146 -15.40 -9.52 2.00
CA ALA A 146 -14.49 -10.53 1.51
C ALA A 146 -13.35 -10.76 2.52
N THR A 147 -13.28 -11.98 3.05
CA THR A 147 -12.13 -12.43 3.83
C THR A 147 -11.02 -12.90 2.88
N ARG A 148 -9.76 -12.88 3.34
CA ARG A 148 -8.63 -13.40 2.53
C ARG A 148 -8.59 -14.92 2.44
N LYS A 149 -9.37 -15.62 3.27
CA LYS A 149 -9.45 -17.08 3.30
C LYS A 149 -10.63 -17.53 2.46
N ALA A 150 -10.44 -18.59 1.68
CA ALA A 150 -11.54 -19.22 0.97
C ALA A 150 -12.43 -19.93 2.00
N GLU A 151 -13.59 -19.35 2.27
CA GLU A 151 -14.60 -19.89 3.19
C GLU A 151 -15.93 -20.01 2.47
N PRO A 152 -16.72 -21.07 2.74
CA PRO A 152 -18.03 -21.23 2.14
C PRO A 152 -18.97 -20.11 2.62
N ILE A 153 -19.62 -19.44 1.66
CA ILE A 153 -20.61 -18.40 1.93
C ILE A 153 -21.95 -18.77 1.32
N ALA A 154 -23.04 -18.29 1.93
CA ALA A 154 -24.37 -18.41 1.36
C ALA A 154 -24.83 -17.05 0.84
N LEU A 155 -25.20 -17.01 -0.43
CA LEU A 155 -25.66 -15.83 -1.14
C LEU A 155 -27.08 -16.06 -1.65
N ARG A 156 -27.82 -14.98 -1.83
CA ARG A 156 -29.05 -14.96 -2.64
C ARG A 156 -28.85 -13.98 -3.78
N GLY A 157 -29.25 -14.38 -4.97
CA GLY A 157 -29.03 -13.60 -6.17
C GLY A 157 -30.11 -13.77 -7.21
N ILE A 158 -29.92 -13.03 -8.29
CA ILE A 158 -30.74 -13.12 -9.51
C ILE A 158 -29.78 -13.39 -10.66
N ILE A 159 -30.08 -14.41 -11.47
CA ILE A 159 -29.32 -14.72 -12.68
C ILE A 159 -29.42 -13.52 -13.63
N ALA A 160 -28.27 -12.93 -14.00
CA ALA A 160 -28.21 -11.70 -14.80
C ALA A 160 -27.91 -11.97 -16.29
N SER A 161 -27.24 -13.09 -16.61
CA SER A 161 -26.90 -13.47 -17.99
C SER A 161 -27.47 -14.83 -18.36
N ALA A 162 -27.54 -15.11 -19.66
CA ALA A 162 -27.79 -16.48 -20.14
C ALA A 162 -26.66 -17.42 -19.71
N ALA A 163 -26.97 -18.71 -19.61
CA ALA A 163 -25.99 -19.75 -19.33
C ALA A 163 -24.91 -19.82 -20.43
N VAL A 164 -23.64 -19.87 -20.02
CA VAL A 164 -22.51 -20.14 -20.92
C VAL A 164 -21.93 -21.49 -20.57
N TRP A 165 -22.08 -22.46 -21.47
CA TRP A 165 -21.48 -23.78 -21.33
C TRP A 165 -20.06 -23.80 -21.89
N LYS A 166 -19.13 -24.32 -21.10
CA LYS A 166 -17.72 -24.50 -21.50
C LYS A 166 -17.25 -25.91 -21.12
N PRO A 167 -16.25 -26.46 -21.83
CA PRO A 167 -15.58 -27.67 -21.36
C PRO A 167 -14.99 -27.45 -19.96
N ASN A 168 -15.17 -28.42 -19.06
CA ASN A 168 -14.60 -28.35 -17.72
C ASN A 168 -13.08 -28.61 -17.78
N PRO A 169 -12.21 -27.64 -17.42
CA PRO A 169 -10.76 -27.82 -17.46
C PRO A 169 -10.25 -28.86 -16.44
N HIS A 170 -11.08 -29.22 -15.45
CA HIS A 170 -10.74 -30.18 -14.40
C HIS A 170 -11.35 -31.57 -14.65
N HIS A 171 -11.92 -31.81 -15.83
CA HIS A 171 -12.51 -33.10 -16.16
C HIS A 171 -11.48 -34.24 -16.14
N ARG A 172 -11.81 -35.34 -15.47
CA ARG A 172 -11.01 -36.57 -15.41
C ARG A 172 -11.87 -37.75 -15.85
N SER A 173 -11.52 -38.38 -16.97
CA SER A 173 -12.27 -39.53 -17.50
C SER A 173 -12.26 -40.76 -16.60
N SER A 174 -11.32 -40.84 -15.66
CA SER A 174 -11.25 -41.93 -14.67
C SER A 174 -12.17 -41.72 -13.46
N ASP A 175 -12.73 -40.53 -13.27
CA ASP A 175 -13.60 -40.21 -12.14
C ASP A 175 -15.04 -40.08 -12.63
N ALA A 176 -15.91 -40.99 -12.18
CA ALA A 176 -17.30 -41.06 -12.58
C ALA A 176 -18.12 -39.82 -12.16
N ASN A 177 -17.66 -39.07 -11.14
CA ASN A 177 -18.32 -37.84 -10.69
C ASN A 177 -17.79 -36.59 -11.41
N SER A 178 -16.81 -36.73 -12.30
CA SER A 178 -16.20 -35.61 -12.99
C SER A 178 -17.01 -35.20 -14.21
N GLU A 179 -17.70 -34.07 -14.11
CA GLU A 179 -18.50 -33.54 -15.21
C GLU A 179 -17.62 -33.02 -16.36
N ALA A 180 -18.00 -33.36 -17.60
CA ALA A 180 -17.28 -32.93 -18.80
C ALA A 180 -17.55 -31.45 -19.15
N TRP A 181 -18.65 -30.91 -18.66
CA TRP A 181 -19.11 -29.56 -18.93
C TRP A 181 -19.10 -28.72 -17.66
N GLN A 182 -19.03 -27.41 -17.84
CA GLN A 182 -19.17 -26.42 -16.79
C GLN A 182 -20.13 -25.34 -17.28
N THR A 183 -21.05 -24.92 -16.41
CA THR A 183 -22.02 -23.86 -16.69
C THR A 183 -21.65 -22.59 -15.93
N GLN A 184 -21.65 -21.45 -16.63
CA GLN A 184 -21.32 -20.15 -16.08
C GLN A 184 -22.47 -19.16 -16.27
N TRP A 185 -22.78 -18.38 -15.24
CA TRP A 185 -23.67 -17.23 -15.31
C TRP A 185 -23.04 -16.03 -14.62
N ASP A 186 -23.38 -14.84 -15.08
CA ASP A 186 -23.25 -13.65 -14.25
C ASP A 186 -24.50 -13.57 -13.35
N VAL A 187 -24.29 -13.36 -12.04
CA VAL A 187 -25.33 -13.36 -11.01
C VAL A 187 -25.26 -12.06 -10.23
N ARG A 188 -26.38 -11.37 -10.12
CA ARG A 188 -26.53 -10.20 -9.25
C ARG A 188 -26.86 -10.67 -7.84
N CYS A 189 -25.87 -10.64 -6.95
CA CYS A 189 -26.06 -10.99 -5.56
C CYS A 189 -26.77 -9.84 -4.83
N THR A 190 -27.85 -10.18 -4.12
CA THR A 190 -28.73 -9.23 -3.43
C THR A 190 -28.67 -9.38 -1.91
N GLN A 191 -28.34 -10.57 -1.41
CA GLN A 191 -28.16 -10.82 0.02
C GLN A 191 -26.98 -11.76 0.28
N LEU A 192 -26.24 -11.51 1.35
CA LEU A 192 -25.21 -12.39 1.91
C LEU A 192 -25.66 -12.83 3.30
N ARG A 193 -25.45 -14.10 3.62
CA ARG A 193 -25.66 -14.62 4.97
C ARG A 193 -24.45 -14.30 5.85
N ASP A 194 -24.68 -13.52 6.91
CA ASP A 194 -23.70 -13.20 7.94
C ASP A 194 -24.14 -13.87 9.25
N GLY A 195 -23.57 -15.05 9.54
CA GLY A 195 -24.02 -15.91 10.62
C GLY A 195 -25.46 -16.42 10.42
N ARG A 196 -26.40 -15.89 11.21
CA ARG A 196 -27.83 -16.26 11.13
C ARG A 196 -28.67 -15.29 10.30
N ASP A 197 -28.15 -14.10 10.03
CA ASP A 197 -28.91 -13.02 9.43
C ASP A 197 -28.57 -12.84 7.95
N TRP A 198 -29.55 -12.38 7.17
CA TRP A 198 -29.35 -12.02 5.78
C TRP A 198 -29.13 -10.52 5.68
N ARG A 199 -27.98 -10.11 5.17
CA ARG A 199 -27.61 -8.71 4.95
C ARG A 199 -27.76 -8.36 3.48
N ALA A 200 -28.42 -7.25 3.18
CA ALA A 200 -28.53 -6.75 1.82
C ALA A 200 -27.16 -6.33 1.29
N ILE A 201 -26.88 -6.72 0.05
CA ILE A 201 -25.68 -6.37 -0.70
C ILE A 201 -26.08 -6.04 -2.14
N ASP A 202 -25.24 -5.28 -2.84
CA ASP A 202 -25.31 -5.14 -4.30
C ASP A 202 -23.94 -5.51 -4.86
N ALA A 203 -23.92 -6.59 -5.63
CA ALA A 203 -22.71 -7.14 -6.22
C ALA A 203 -23.05 -7.93 -7.49
N LEU A 204 -22.13 -7.91 -8.45
CA LEU A 204 -22.22 -8.72 -9.65
C LEU A 204 -21.05 -9.70 -9.65
N GLY A 205 -21.35 -11.00 -9.58
CA GLY A 205 -20.36 -12.06 -9.54
C GLY A 205 -20.58 -13.07 -10.66
N ARG A 206 -19.58 -13.92 -10.91
CA ARG A 206 -19.73 -15.07 -11.82
C ARG A 206 -19.96 -16.34 -11.03
N LEU A 207 -21.12 -16.96 -11.21
CA LEU A 207 -21.43 -18.29 -10.69
C LEU A 207 -20.93 -19.32 -11.69
N THR A 208 -20.15 -20.29 -11.19
CA THR A 208 -19.62 -21.39 -11.99
C THR A 208 -19.99 -22.69 -11.31
N ILE A 209 -20.67 -23.57 -12.02
CA ILE A 209 -21.09 -24.88 -11.52
C ILE A 209 -20.60 -25.93 -12.51
N ASP A 210 -19.98 -26.99 -11.98
CA ASP A 210 -19.60 -28.14 -12.78
C ASP A 210 -20.84 -28.94 -13.15
N GLY A 211 -20.95 -29.32 -14.42
CA GLY A 211 -22.14 -29.89 -15.04
C GLY A 211 -22.78 -28.97 -16.06
N ARG A 212 -23.66 -29.55 -16.88
CA ARG A 212 -24.50 -28.82 -17.83
C ARG A 212 -25.87 -28.59 -17.20
N ILE A 213 -26.20 -27.31 -17.00
CA ILE A 213 -27.48 -26.88 -16.43
C ILE A 213 -28.21 -26.06 -17.50
N ASP A 214 -29.48 -26.40 -17.73
CA ASP A 214 -30.32 -25.84 -18.80
C ASP A 214 -31.67 -25.28 -18.31
N ASP A 215 -31.93 -25.35 -17.00
CA ASP A 215 -33.20 -24.95 -16.37
C ASP A 215 -33.14 -23.60 -15.61
N LEU A 216 -32.00 -22.89 -15.64
CA LEU A 216 -31.83 -21.56 -15.04
C LEU A 216 -31.71 -20.47 -16.10
N PHE A 217 -32.59 -19.47 -16.02
CA PHE A 217 -32.72 -18.38 -16.99
C PHE A 217 -32.47 -17.00 -16.36
N PRO A 218 -32.12 -15.98 -17.17
CA PRO A 218 -32.02 -14.61 -16.69
C PRO A 218 -33.31 -14.14 -16.01
N GLY A 219 -33.18 -13.62 -14.79
CA GLY A 219 -34.30 -13.20 -13.94
C GLY A 219 -34.66 -14.19 -12.83
N ASP A 220 -34.18 -15.43 -12.90
CA ASP A 220 -34.43 -16.45 -11.86
C ASP A 220 -33.69 -16.13 -10.57
N ARG A 221 -34.31 -16.46 -9.43
CA ARG A 221 -33.75 -16.26 -8.09
C ARG A 221 -33.08 -17.53 -7.60
N VAL A 222 -31.85 -17.40 -7.13
CA VAL A 222 -31.00 -18.49 -6.61
C VAL A 222 -30.43 -18.16 -5.24
#